data_AF-A0A7K8CWL6-F1
#
_entry.id   AF-A0A7K8CWL6-F1
#
_cell.length_a   1.000
_cell.length_b   1.000
_cell.length_c   1.000
_cell.angle_alpha   90.00
_cell.angle_beta   90.00
_cell.angle_gamma   90.00
#
_symmetry.space_group_name_H-M   'P 1'
#
loop_
_entity.id
_entity.type
_entity.pdbx_description
1 polymer ?
#
loop_
_entity_poly.entity_id
_entity_poly.type
_entity_poly.pdbx_seq_one_letter_code
_entity_poly.pdbx_strand_id
1 'polypeptide(L)'
;EEKLLPKEKNKLRKPVVEKMRRDRINSSIEQLKLLLEKEFQRHQPNSKLEKADILEVAVSYLKQQSQLQEQKTFIHKNPVQDFNSGYLQCLKEAMHFLSYYEPKKETQVQLIKHFCKAQLGADASYSPALRGSPLSPCVFPRKQPAQKSVTAAPTIWRPW
;
A
#
# COMPACT_ATOMS: atom_id res chain seq x y z
N GLU A 1 -25.38 52.54 -8.61
CA GLU A 1 -24.48 51.38 -8.66
C GLU A 1 -23.04 51.83 -8.55
N GLU A 2 -22.43 51.65 -7.38
CA GLU A 2 -21.04 52.02 -7.13
C GLU A 2 -20.11 50.93 -7.68
N LYS A 3 -19.54 51.17 -8.86
CA LYS A 3 -18.69 50.20 -9.56
C LYS A 3 -17.29 50.24 -8.94
N LEU A 4 -17.08 49.46 -7.87
CA LEU A 4 -15.77 49.33 -7.19
C LEU A 4 -14.63 49.12 -8.19
N LEU A 5 -13.46 49.70 -7.92
CA LEU A 5 -12.32 49.72 -8.84
C LEU A 5 -11.59 48.36 -8.81
N PRO A 6 -11.04 47.83 -9.93
CA PRO A 6 -10.43 46.48 -9.99
C PRO A 6 -9.38 46.18 -8.91
N LYS A 7 -8.67 47.19 -8.41
CA LYS A 7 -7.69 47.07 -7.33
C LYS A 7 -8.34 46.76 -5.97
N GLU A 8 -9.53 47.27 -5.69
CA GLU A 8 -10.28 47.02 -4.45
C GLU A 8 -10.93 45.64 -4.46
N LYS A 9 -11.42 45.20 -5.63
CA LYS A 9 -11.91 43.81 -5.83
C LYS A 9 -10.83 42.77 -5.54
N ASN A 10 -9.58 43.04 -5.93
CA ASN A 10 -8.45 42.16 -5.66
C ASN A 10 -8.05 42.17 -4.16
N LYS A 11 -8.12 43.34 -3.51
CA LYS A 11 -7.92 43.47 -2.06
C LYS A 11 -8.99 42.75 -1.23
N LEU A 12 -10.22 42.62 -1.75
CA LEU A 12 -11.33 41.91 -1.10
C LEU A 12 -11.39 40.41 -1.45
N ARG A 13 -10.91 40.00 -2.63
CA ARG A 13 -10.86 38.57 -3.00
C ARG A 13 -9.82 37.79 -2.21
N LYS A 14 -8.65 38.38 -1.95
CA LYS A 14 -7.59 37.76 -1.14
C LYS A 14 -8.06 37.33 0.27
N PRO A 15 -8.73 38.18 1.08
CA PRO A 15 -9.22 37.78 2.40
C PRO A 15 -10.33 36.72 2.35
N VAL A 16 -11.15 36.68 1.29
CA VAL A 16 -12.17 35.64 1.11
C VAL A 16 -11.53 34.27 0.83
N VAL A 17 -10.58 34.19 -0.10
CA VAL A 17 -9.86 32.94 -0.41
C VAL A 17 -9.09 32.43 0.80
N GLU A 18 -8.43 33.34 1.52
CA GLU A 18 -7.73 33.04 2.76
C GLU A 18 -8.68 32.49 3.84
N LYS A 19 -9.86 33.10 4.00
CA LYS A 19 -10.90 32.60 4.91
C LYS A 19 -11.31 31.18 4.52
N MET A 20 -11.61 30.92 3.25
CA MET A 20 -11.96 29.58 2.78
C MET A 20 -10.85 28.55 3.05
N ARG A 21 -9.57 28.94 2.88
CA ARG A 21 -8.45 28.05 3.22
C ARG A 21 -8.43 27.72 4.71
N ARG A 22 -8.57 28.75 5.57
CA ARG A 22 -8.61 28.57 7.03
C ARG A 22 -9.78 27.69 7.47
N ASP A 23 -10.96 27.91 6.89
CA ASP A 23 -12.15 27.11 7.17
C ASP A 23 -11.95 25.64 6.77
N ARG A 24 -11.36 25.39 5.59
CA ARG A 24 -10.99 24.03 5.17
C ARG A 24 -9.99 23.37 6.13
N ILE A 25 -8.93 24.08 6.53
CA ILE A 25 -7.94 23.55 7.49
C ILE A 25 -8.61 23.21 8.82
N ASN A 26 -9.44 24.10 9.35
CA ASN A 26 -10.15 23.87 10.61
C ASN A 26 -11.11 22.68 10.52
N SER A 27 -11.83 22.55 9.40
CA SER A 27 -12.70 21.39 9.16
C SER A 27 -11.90 20.09 9.15
N SER A 28 -10.73 20.05 8.50
CA SER A 28 -9.88 18.85 8.49
C SER A 28 -9.32 18.52 9.87
N ILE A 29 -8.99 19.52 10.69
CA ILE A 29 -8.53 19.30 12.07
C ILE A 29 -9.65 18.70 12.93
N GLU A 30 -10.89 19.18 12.79
CA GLU A 30 -12.03 18.59 13.53
C GLU A 30 -12.33 17.16 13.03
N GLN A 31 -12.20 16.89 11.74
CA GLN A 31 -12.31 15.53 11.20
C GLN A 31 -11.24 14.59 11.79
N LEU A 32 -9.99 15.05 11.91
CA LEU A 32 -8.92 14.28 12.54
C LEU A 32 -9.25 13.95 14.01
N LYS A 33 -9.82 14.92 14.73
CA LYS A 33 -10.27 14.72 16.12
C LYS A 33 -11.27 13.58 16.24
N LEU A 34 -12.27 13.55 15.33
CA LEU A 34 -13.29 12.49 15.31
C LEU A 34 -12.71 11.12 14.91
N LEU A 35 -11.85 11.06 13.89
CA LEU A 35 -11.28 9.80 13.42
C LEU A 35 -10.37 9.14 14.46
N LEU A 36 -9.70 9.94 15.29
CA LEU A 36 -8.75 9.48 16.30
C LEU A 36 -9.32 9.57 17.73
N GLU A 37 -10.64 9.68 17.90
CA GLU A 37 -11.28 9.86 19.21
C GLU A 37 -10.82 8.84 20.26
N LYS A 38 -10.70 7.56 19.87
CA LYS A 38 -10.22 6.49 20.74
C LYS A 38 -8.75 6.69 21.16
N GLU A 39 -7.91 7.18 20.26
CA GLU A 39 -6.52 7.49 20.57
C GLU A 39 -6.43 8.68 21.52
N PHE A 40 -7.27 9.70 21.34
CA PHE A 40 -7.34 10.81 22.29
C PHE A 40 -7.79 10.37 23.68
N GLN A 41 -8.81 9.52 23.79
CA GLN A 41 -9.25 8.95 25.07
C GLN A 41 -8.13 8.17 25.77
N ARG A 42 -7.28 7.48 25.01
CA ARG A 42 -6.15 6.71 25.55
C ARG A 42 -5.03 7.61 26.10
N HIS A 43 -4.73 8.73 25.43
CA HIS A 43 -3.62 9.61 25.81
C HIS A 43 -4.04 10.73 26.78
N GLN A 44 -5.25 11.30 26.62
CA GLN A 44 -5.77 12.43 27.40
C GLN A 44 -7.31 12.35 27.57
N PRO A 45 -7.83 11.48 28.45
CA PRO A 45 -9.27 11.19 28.55
C PRO A 45 -10.15 12.38 29.00
N ASN A 46 -9.59 13.40 29.64
CA ASN A 46 -10.36 14.50 30.25
C ASN A 46 -9.81 15.91 29.92
N SER A 47 -8.97 16.03 28.89
CA SER A 47 -8.36 17.32 28.51
C SER A 47 -9.08 17.97 27.36
N LYS A 48 -9.14 19.30 27.37
CA LYS A 48 -9.60 20.08 26.22
C LYS A 48 -8.52 20.00 25.14
N LEU A 49 -8.79 19.23 24.08
CA LEU A 49 -7.84 19.06 22.98
C LEU A 49 -7.57 20.39 22.27
N GLU A 50 -6.35 20.90 22.37
CA GLU A 50 -5.89 22.02 21.57
C GLU A 50 -5.52 21.54 20.16
N LYS A 51 -5.44 22.48 19.20
CA LYS A 51 -5.07 22.12 17.82
C LYS A 51 -3.69 21.49 17.73
N ALA A 52 -2.77 21.88 18.62
CA ALA A 52 -1.44 21.27 18.69
C ALA A 52 -1.52 19.81 19.14
N ASP A 53 -2.27 19.52 20.21
CA ASP A 53 -2.48 18.14 20.71
C ASP A 53 -3.10 17.24 19.64
N ILE A 54 -4.09 17.74 18.90
CA ILE A 54 -4.75 16.99 17.82
C ILE A 54 -3.72 16.57 16.77
N LEU A 55 -2.84 17.48 16.37
CA LEU A 55 -1.81 17.20 15.37
C LEU A 55 -0.72 16.28 15.91
N GLU A 56 -0.32 16.44 17.18
CA GLU A 56 0.70 15.59 17.80
C GLU A 56 0.26 14.13 17.89
N VAL A 57 -0.95 13.88 18.40
CA VAL A 57 -1.52 12.53 18.48
C VAL A 57 -1.69 11.94 17.09
N ALA A 58 -2.15 12.72 16.11
CA ALA A 58 -2.28 12.25 14.74
C ALA A 58 -0.93 11.82 14.13
N VAL A 59 0.13 12.60 14.33
CA VAL A 59 1.47 12.24 13.85
C VAL A 59 1.99 10.99 14.56
N SER A 60 1.80 10.90 15.88
CA SER A 60 2.19 9.72 16.67
C SER A 60 1.48 8.46 16.18
N TYR A 61 0.17 8.53 15.95
CA TYR A 61 -0.64 7.45 15.41
C TYR A 61 -0.14 6.98 14.04
N LEU A 62 0.10 7.92 13.11
CA LEU A 62 0.58 7.58 11.76
C LEU A 62 1.97 6.93 11.79
N LYS A 63 2.87 7.40 12.66
CA LYS A 63 4.20 6.78 12.85
C LYS A 63 4.08 5.35 13.35
N GLN A 64 3.23 5.12 14.36
CA GLN A 64 2.97 3.79 14.89
C GLN A 64 2.41 2.86 13.81
N GLN A 65 1.43 3.33 13.03
CA GLN A 65 0.82 2.53 11.96
C GLN A 65 1.81 2.21 10.83
N SER A 66 2.68 3.16 10.45
CA SER A 66 3.75 2.91 9.47
C SER A 66 4.70 1.82 9.95
N GLN A 67 5.13 1.87 11.21
CA GLN A 67 6.03 0.86 11.78
C GLN A 67 5.38 -0.53 11.82
N LEU A 68 4.10 -0.61 12.17
CA LEU A 68 3.34 -1.87 12.13
C LEU A 68 3.21 -2.41 10.70
N GLN A 69 3.01 -1.54 9.71
CA GLN A 69 2.94 -1.93 8.31
C GLN A 69 4.30 -2.46 7.83
N GLU A 70 5.41 -1.79 8.17
CA GLU A 70 6.75 -2.26 7.85
C GLU A 70 6.98 -3.66 8.41
N GLN A 71 6.71 -3.88 9.70
CA GLN A 71 6.81 -5.21 10.32
C GLN A 71 5.93 -6.25 9.61
N LYS A 72 4.69 -5.90 9.26
CA LYS A 72 3.80 -6.80 8.49
C LYS A 72 4.37 -7.12 7.11
N THR A 73 4.98 -6.15 6.43
CA THR A 73 5.65 -6.42 5.14
C THR A 73 6.91 -7.25 5.29
N PHE A 74 7.66 -7.13 6.40
CA PHE A 74 8.82 -8.00 6.66
C PHE A 74 8.39 -9.46 6.91
N ILE A 75 7.28 -9.69 7.61
CA ILE A 75 6.69 -11.03 7.77
C ILE A 75 6.27 -11.61 6.41
N HIS A 76 5.73 -10.77 5.52
CA HIS A 76 5.24 -11.17 4.20
C HIS A 76 6.29 -11.13 3.07
N LYS A 77 7.56 -10.89 3.41
CA LYS A 77 8.71 -10.87 2.47
C LYS A 77 9.68 -11.99 2.80
N ASN A 78 9.22 -13.11 3.33
CA ASN A 78 10.04 -14.30 3.33
C ASN A 78 9.79 -15.03 2.00
N PRO A 79 10.63 -14.82 0.97
CA PRO A 79 10.41 -15.40 -0.36
C PRO A 79 10.34 -16.93 -0.31
N VAL A 80 10.93 -17.56 0.70
CA VAL A 80 10.88 -19.01 0.93
C VAL A 80 9.50 -19.43 1.46
N GLN A 81 8.87 -18.63 2.34
CA GLN A 81 7.50 -18.89 2.79
C GLN A 81 6.48 -18.65 1.68
N ASP A 82 6.66 -17.59 0.88
CA ASP A 82 5.79 -17.31 -0.28
C ASP A 82 5.90 -18.42 -1.33
N PHE A 83 7.12 -18.91 -1.62
CA PHE A 83 7.33 -20.06 -2.51
C PHE A 83 6.68 -21.34 -1.98
N ASN A 84 6.92 -21.70 -0.72
CA ASN A 84 6.34 -22.91 -0.11
C ASN A 84 4.80 -22.85 -0.08
N SER A 85 4.24 -21.67 0.20
CA SER A 85 2.79 -21.44 0.17
C SER A 85 2.21 -21.62 -1.23
N GLY A 86 2.80 -20.97 -2.24
CA GLY A 86 2.38 -21.10 -3.63
C GLY A 86 2.56 -22.52 -4.18
N TYR A 87 3.63 -23.19 -3.77
CA TYR A 87 3.89 -24.58 -4.12
C TYR A 87 2.85 -25.53 -3.53
N LEU A 88 2.52 -25.38 -2.24
CA LEU A 88 1.50 -26.19 -1.57
C LEU A 88 0.11 -25.96 -2.18
N GLN A 89 -0.20 -24.71 -2.55
CA GLN A 89 -1.45 -24.38 -3.24
C GLN A 89 -1.54 -25.05 -4.62
N CYS A 90 -0.44 -25.05 -5.39
CA CYS A 90 -0.36 -25.76 -6.66
C CYS A 90 -0.56 -27.29 -6.49
N LEU A 91 0.10 -27.89 -5.49
CA LEU A 91 -0.06 -29.31 -5.17
C LEU A 91 -1.51 -29.63 -4.81
N LYS A 92 -2.14 -28.81 -3.96
CA LYS A 92 -3.54 -29.00 -3.56
C LYS A 92 -4.47 -28.98 -4.76
N GLU A 93 -4.29 -28.03 -5.67
CA GLU A 93 -5.12 -27.91 -6.88
C GLU A 93 -4.89 -29.09 -7.83
N ALA A 94 -3.64 -29.51 -8.01
CA ALA A 94 -3.31 -30.68 -8.82
C ALA A 94 -3.94 -31.96 -8.25
N MET A 95 -3.93 -32.14 -6.92
CA MET A 95 -4.60 -33.27 -6.27
C MET A 95 -6.12 -33.20 -6.42
N HIS A 96 -6.71 -32.01 -6.28
CA HIS A 96 -8.14 -31.80 -6.46
C HIS A 96 -8.57 -32.15 -7.91
N PHE A 97 -7.83 -31.69 -8.90
CA PHE A 97 -8.07 -32.03 -10.31
C PHE A 97 -8.02 -33.55 -10.55
N LEU A 98 -7.01 -34.23 -10.00
CA LEU A 98 -6.88 -35.68 -10.10
C LEU A 98 -7.94 -36.46 -9.31
N SER A 99 -8.55 -35.87 -8.29
CA SER A 99 -9.70 -36.51 -7.62
C SER A 99 -10.99 -36.38 -8.44
N TYR A 100 -11.12 -35.31 -9.22
CA TYR A 100 -12.32 -35.01 -10.00
C TYR A 100 -12.34 -35.77 -11.35
N TYR A 101 -11.20 -35.88 -12.01
CA TYR A 101 -11.03 -36.70 -13.20
C TYR A 101 -10.41 -38.02 -12.79
N GLU A 102 -11.08 -39.17 -12.96
CA GLU A 102 -10.55 -40.51 -12.65
C GLU A 102 -9.26 -40.80 -13.44
N PRO A 103 -8.06 -40.53 -12.88
CA PRO A 103 -6.83 -40.66 -13.62
C PRO A 103 -6.36 -42.11 -13.47
N LYS A 104 -5.52 -42.56 -14.39
CA LYS A 104 -4.75 -43.80 -14.16
C LYS A 104 -4.00 -43.63 -12.83
N LYS A 105 -4.18 -44.57 -11.89
CA LYS A 105 -3.55 -44.55 -10.55
C LYS A 105 -2.04 -44.28 -10.62
N GLU A 106 -1.40 -44.74 -11.68
CA GLU A 106 0.01 -44.52 -11.97
C GLU A 106 0.39 -43.05 -12.15
N THR A 107 -0.43 -42.26 -12.85
CA THR A 107 -0.19 -40.82 -13.05
C THR A 107 -0.26 -40.05 -11.73
N GLN A 108 -1.20 -40.42 -10.85
CA GLN A 108 -1.32 -39.83 -9.52
C GLN A 108 -0.08 -40.11 -8.66
N VAL A 109 0.39 -41.36 -8.65
CA VAL A 109 1.59 -41.77 -7.90
C VAL A 109 2.85 -41.07 -8.43
N GLN A 110 3.02 -41.00 -9.76
CA GLN A 110 4.16 -40.31 -10.37
C GLN A 110 4.16 -38.81 -10.06
N LEU A 111 2.98 -38.18 -10.07
CA LEU A 111 2.86 -36.76 -9.76
C LEU A 111 3.18 -36.47 -8.29
N ILE A 112 2.62 -37.25 -7.35
CA ILE A 112 2.93 -37.14 -5.92
C ILE A 112 4.43 -37.31 -5.68
N LYS A 113 5.06 -38.31 -6.32
CA LYS A 113 6.51 -38.54 -6.23
C LYS A 113 7.31 -37.33 -6.70
N HIS A 114 6.90 -36.68 -7.79
CA HIS A 114 7.55 -35.47 -8.28
C HIS A 114 7.43 -34.31 -7.28
N PHE A 115 6.24 -34.10 -6.72
CA PHE A 115 6.02 -33.03 -5.74
C PHE A 115 6.79 -33.27 -4.42
N CYS A 116 6.87 -34.51 -3.92
CA CYS A 116 7.67 -34.80 -2.74
C CYS A 116 9.18 -34.62 -2.99
N LYS A 117 9.67 -34.99 -4.19
CA LYS A 117 11.09 -34.87 -4.55
C LYS A 117 11.55 -33.40 -4.65
N ALA A 118 10.71 -32.52 -5.19
CA ALA A 118 11.02 -31.09 -5.29
C ALA A 118 11.05 -30.41 -3.91
N GLN A 119 10.30 -30.90 -2.92
CA GLN A 119 10.30 -30.37 -1.55
C GLN A 119 11.51 -30.82 -0.73
N LEU A 120 12.04 -32.02 -1.00
CA LEU A 120 13.25 -32.58 -0.36
C LEU A 120 14.56 -32.10 -1.00
N GLY A 121 14.51 -31.51 -2.20
CA GLY A 121 15.68 -30.98 -2.90
C GLY A 121 16.05 -29.53 -2.54
N ALA A 122 15.29 -28.87 -1.68
CA ALA A 122 15.51 -27.49 -1.28
C ALA A 122 16.51 -27.34 -0.11
N ASP A 123 16.90 -28.44 0.55
CA ASP A 123 17.78 -28.43 1.74
C ASP A 123 19.16 -29.09 1.49
N ALA A 124 19.51 -29.35 0.23
CA ALA A 124 20.81 -29.92 -0.14
C ALA A 124 21.59 -28.94 -1.04
N SER A 125 22.52 -28.24 -0.40
CA SER A 125 23.67 -27.53 -1.00
C SER A 125 23.37 -26.38 -1.96
N TYR A 126 23.68 -25.17 -1.46
CA TYR A 126 23.84 -23.94 -2.21
C TYR A 126 24.82 -24.12 -3.38
N SER A 127 24.34 -23.94 -4.61
CA SER A 127 25.13 -23.56 -5.78
C SER A 127 24.23 -22.81 -6.75
N PRO A 128 24.48 -21.51 -7.02
CA PRO A 128 23.62 -20.70 -7.87
C PRO A 128 24.06 -20.91 -9.32
N ALA A 129 23.57 -21.97 -9.96
CA ALA A 129 23.73 -22.14 -11.40
C ALA A 129 22.39 -22.55 -12.01
N LEU A 130 21.79 -21.55 -12.68
CA LEU A 130 20.87 -21.70 -13.81
C LEU A 130 19.70 -22.67 -13.61
N ARG A 131 18.70 -22.27 -12.80
CA ARG A 131 17.32 -22.71 -13.07
C ARG A 131 16.51 -21.51 -13.54
N GLY A 132 16.15 -21.57 -14.82
CA GLY A 132 15.35 -20.56 -15.50
C GLY A 132 14.04 -20.31 -14.76
N SER A 133 13.72 -19.03 -14.60
CA SER A 133 12.42 -18.58 -14.13
C SER A 133 11.32 -19.17 -15.01
N PRO A 134 10.21 -19.68 -14.45
CA PRO A 134 9.05 -20.02 -15.26
C PRO A 134 8.54 -18.75 -15.92
N LEU A 135 8.56 -18.73 -17.25
CA LEU A 135 8.05 -17.65 -18.08
C LEU A 135 6.57 -17.43 -17.73
N SER A 136 6.24 -16.24 -17.23
CA SER A 136 4.86 -15.81 -17.02
C SER A 136 4.11 -15.76 -18.36
N PRO A 137 2.84 -16.20 -18.42
CA PRO A 137 2.05 -16.12 -19.64
C PRO A 137 1.76 -14.66 -20.01
N CYS A 138 2.08 -14.35 -21.27
CA CYS A 138 1.84 -13.13 -22.05
C CYS A 138 0.76 -12.17 -21.53
N VAL A 139 1.17 -10.92 -21.22
CA VAL A 139 0.28 -9.76 -21.17
C VAL A 139 0.40 -9.02 -22.51
N PHE A 140 -0.72 -8.85 -23.20
CA PHE A 140 -0.83 -8.12 -24.47
C PHE A 140 -0.32 -6.67 -24.37
N PRO A 141 0.38 -6.13 -25.38
CA PRO A 141 0.81 -4.73 -25.36
C PRO A 141 -0.35 -3.79 -25.71
N ARG A 142 -0.88 -3.07 -24.71
CA ARG A 142 -1.73 -1.90 -24.90
C ARG A 142 -0.87 -0.72 -25.34
N LYS A 143 -1.04 -0.26 -26.59
CA LYS A 143 -0.41 0.96 -27.11
C LYS A 143 -0.80 2.18 -26.25
N GLN A 144 0.18 2.89 -25.70
CA GLN A 144 0.03 4.28 -25.27
C GLN A 144 0.91 5.17 -26.15
N PRO A 145 0.42 6.34 -26.59
CA PRO A 145 1.23 7.32 -27.30
C PRO A 145 2.16 8.07 -26.34
N ALA A 146 3.33 8.40 -26.87
CA ALA A 146 4.43 9.08 -26.21
C ALA A 146 4.17 10.57 -25.92
N GLN A 147 5.12 11.14 -25.16
CA GLN A 147 5.48 12.57 -24.96
C GLN A 147 5.09 13.14 -23.59
N LYS A 148 5.94 13.81 -22.79
CA LYS A 148 7.31 14.34 -22.93
C LYS A 148 7.89 14.49 -21.51
N SER A 149 9.19 14.27 -21.37
CA SER A 149 9.99 14.60 -20.20
C SER A 149 10.01 16.11 -19.95
N VAL A 150 9.58 16.54 -18.76
CA VAL A 150 9.92 17.86 -18.22
C VAL A 150 10.60 17.66 -16.88
N THR A 151 11.84 18.12 -16.83
CA THR A 151 12.78 18.12 -15.70
C THR A 151 12.09 18.65 -14.45
N ALA A 152 11.98 17.82 -13.41
CA ALA A 152 11.41 18.20 -12.13
C ALA A 152 12.39 19.11 -11.37
N ALA A 153 12.19 20.42 -11.43
CA ALA A 153 12.77 21.32 -10.45
C ALA A 153 12.17 21.03 -9.06
N PRO A 154 12.93 21.17 -7.95
CA PRO A 154 12.37 21.00 -6.62
C PRO A 154 11.30 22.06 -6.43
N THR A 155 10.08 21.60 -6.14
CA THR A 155 8.96 22.48 -5.82
C THR A 155 9.29 23.14 -4.48
N ILE A 156 9.88 24.34 -4.53
CA ILE A 156 10.04 25.20 -3.37
C ILE A 156 8.64 25.45 -2.83
N TRP A 157 8.37 24.89 -1.66
CA TRP A 157 7.17 25.17 -0.91
C TRP A 157 7.16 26.67 -0.62
N ARG A 158 6.23 27.40 -1.24
CA ARG A 158 6.01 28.81 -0.94
C ARG A 158 4.82 28.88 0.03
N PRO A 159 5.03 29.27 1.29
CA PRO A 159 3.90 29.73 2.10
C PRO A 159 3.33 30.95 1.37
N TRP A 160 2.03 30.92 1.13
CA TRP A 160 1.24 32.04 0.61
C TRP A 160 1.52 33.33 1.36
#